data_AF-A0A7S3JET5-F1
#
_entry.id   AF-A0A7S3JET5-F1
#
_cell.length_a   1.000
_cell.length_b   1.000
_cell.length_c   1.000
_cell.angle_alpha   90.00
_cell.angle_beta   90.00
_cell.angle_gamma   90.00
#
_symmetry.space_group_name_H-M   'P 1'
#
loop_
_entity.id
_entity.type
_entity.pdbx_description
1 polymer ?
#
loop_
_entity_poly.entity_id
_entity_poly.type
_entity_poly.pdbx_seq_one_letter_code
_entity_poly.pdbx_strand_id
1 'polypeptide(L)'
;MTSTRSISLGINAGEMVQSQYISRFSVPYDATFTASIRLKLQDKFDSKLNFPVLVLFFDDDEWIQALHTGDCLKSKSLAKYELNSNLRGDGEWNNWETYEIPHVAKNQVWYVVVSDCAGVTHMAYPQLPYIDVELHMLNSGSEFSHEEYGVMTLYIILFLVYVYFLATTSYKIIVSALRRDEIENAIVGCVFAIYMELLHIVAQIIHMILYSQNGKGFFLLDLISTVLQMNSQITIVGILILIAFGWEIIDVDFTKDNKFMFLGGAIIVFHTC
;
A
#
# COMPACT_ATOMS: atom_id res chain seq x y z
N MET A 1 7.63 -7.98 18.15
CA MET A 1 7.14 -8.24 16.79
C MET A 1 7.08 -6.90 16.06
N THR A 2 8.19 -6.48 15.48
CA THR A 2 8.31 -5.27 14.66
C THR A 2 8.00 -5.69 13.22
N SER A 3 6.77 -5.46 12.80
CA SER A 3 6.46 -5.45 11.37
C SER A 3 6.92 -4.11 10.84
N THR A 4 7.34 -4.08 9.59
CA THR A 4 7.97 -2.96 8.87
C THR A 4 7.50 -3.05 7.42
N ARG A 5 7.84 -2.12 6.52
CA ARG A 5 7.57 -2.22 5.07
C ARG A 5 8.40 -3.35 4.42
N SER A 6 8.21 -4.56 4.92
CA SER A 6 8.78 -5.82 4.48
C SER A 6 8.05 -6.19 3.20
N ILE A 7 8.60 -5.65 2.13
CA ILE A 7 8.41 -6.19 0.80
C ILE A 7 9.13 -7.52 0.84
N SER A 8 8.37 -8.62 0.80
CA SER A 8 8.90 -9.95 0.55
C SER A 8 8.80 -10.18 -0.94
N LEU A 9 9.90 -10.05 -1.66
CA LEU A 9 9.96 -10.37 -3.07
C LEU A 9 10.68 -11.71 -3.22
N GLY A 10 10.01 -12.68 -3.85
CA GLY A 10 10.63 -13.92 -4.31
C GLY A 10 11.35 -13.67 -5.61
N ILE A 11 12.68 -13.61 -5.55
CA ILE A 11 13.55 -13.39 -6.71
C ILE A 11 14.02 -14.74 -7.25
N ASN A 12 13.87 -14.97 -8.56
CA ASN A 12 14.47 -16.14 -9.18
C ASN A 12 16.00 -15.99 -9.16
N ALA A 13 16.67 -16.79 -8.34
CA ALA A 13 18.13 -16.78 -8.22
C ALA A 13 18.83 -17.06 -9.56
N GLY A 14 18.19 -17.83 -10.45
CA GLY A 14 18.67 -18.07 -11.80
C GLY A 14 18.73 -16.80 -12.68
N GLU A 15 17.91 -15.80 -12.39
CA GLU A 15 17.85 -14.55 -13.16
C GLU A 15 18.63 -13.39 -12.49
N MET A 16 19.27 -13.64 -11.35
CA MET A 16 20.06 -12.63 -10.60
C MET A 16 21.39 -12.24 -11.26
N VAL A 17 21.74 -12.86 -12.39
CA VAL A 17 22.87 -12.42 -13.25
C VAL A 17 22.68 -10.96 -13.66
N GLN A 18 21.43 -10.49 -13.70
CA GLN A 18 21.09 -9.08 -13.87
C GLN A 18 20.61 -8.48 -12.55
N SER A 19 20.89 -7.19 -12.37
CA SER A 19 20.36 -6.36 -11.30
C SER A 19 18.83 -6.42 -11.28
N GLN A 20 18.26 -6.94 -10.19
CA GLN A 20 16.81 -7.00 -9.98
C GLN A 20 16.35 -5.89 -9.03
N TYR A 21 15.40 -5.09 -9.50
CA TYR A 21 14.78 -4.05 -8.71
C TYR A 21 13.91 -4.66 -7.60
N ILE A 22 14.11 -4.21 -6.36
CA ILE A 22 13.31 -4.65 -5.20
C ILE A 22 12.27 -3.61 -4.86
N SER A 23 12.73 -2.38 -4.59
CA SER A 23 11.87 -1.32 -4.07
C SER A 23 12.50 0.05 -4.26
N ARG A 24 11.67 1.07 -4.07
CA ARG A 24 12.08 2.47 -4.00
C ARG A 24 11.54 3.11 -2.74
N PHE A 25 12.27 4.09 -2.22
CA PHE A 25 11.90 4.82 -1.02
C PHE A 25 12.34 6.27 -1.10
N SER A 26 11.41 7.19 -0.90
CA SER A 26 11.68 8.62 -1.00
C SER A 26 12.03 9.17 0.37
N VAL A 27 13.09 9.96 0.44
CA VAL A 27 13.62 10.55 1.68
C VAL A 27 13.63 12.08 1.53
N PRO A 28 13.08 12.83 2.50
CA PRO A 28 13.10 14.28 2.47
C PRO A 28 14.51 14.83 2.75
N TYR A 29 14.69 16.09 2.38
CA TYR A 29 15.83 16.90 2.75
C TYR A 29 16.08 16.87 4.27
N ASP A 30 17.34 16.71 4.64
CA ASP A 30 17.83 16.75 6.04
C ASP A 30 17.28 15.64 6.96
N ALA A 31 16.79 14.54 6.38
CA ALA A 31 16.45 13.35 7.15
C ALA A 31 17.55 12.29 7.11
N THR A 32 17.59 11.47 8.16
CA THR A 32 18.42 10.27 8.20
C THR A 32 17.66 9.10 7.58
N PHE A 33 18.34 8.36 6.70
CA PHE A 33 17.77 7.18 6.04
C PHE A 33 18.43 5.93 6.61
N THR A 34 17.63 5.02 7.15
CA THR A 34 18.11 3.73 7.65
C THR A 34 17.48 2.63 6.82
N ALA A 35 18.30 1.78 6.21
CA ALA A 35 17.86 0.61 5.48
C ALA A 35 18.37 -0.65 6.20
N SER A 36 17.47 -1.54 6.60
CA SER A 36 17.81 -2.87 7.10
C SER A 36 17.35 -3.92 6.10
N ILE A 37 18.17 -4.91 5.82
CA ILE A 37 17.81 -6.00 4.91
C ILE A 37 18.13 -7.35 5.55
N ARG A 38 17.33 -8.34 5.20
CA ARG A 38 17.65 -9.75 5.42
C ARG A 38 17.18 -10.58 4.23
N LEU A 39 17.84 -11.70 4.03
CA LEU A 39 17.62 -12.60 2.91
C LEU A 39 17.33 -14.00 3.45
N LYS A 40 16.54 -14.76 2.70
CA LYS A 40 16.24 -16.17 2.97
C LYS A 40 16.02 -16.91 1.65
N LEU A 41 16.45 -18.17 1.56
CA LEU A 41 16.00 -19.05 0.48
C LEU A 41 14.62 -19.61 0.80
N GLN A 42 13.72 -19.59 -0.20
CA GLN A 42 12.36 -20.08 -0.04
C GLN A 42 12.35 -21.56 0.40
N ASP A 43 13.19 -22.37 -0.25
CA ASP A 43 13.41 -23.78 0.07
C ASP A 43 14.85 -24.03 0.53
N LYS A 44 15.00 -24.96 1.49
CA LYS A 44 16.31 -25.41 1.96
C LYS A 44 17.07 -26.10 0.82
N PHE A 45 18.31 -25.69 0.58
CA PHE A 45 19.17 -26.23 -0.47
C PHE A 45 20.33 -27.05 0.13
N ASP A 46 21.37 -26.38 0.65
CA ASP A 46 22.45 -27.00 1.40
C ASP A 46 22.91 -26.05 2.51
N SER A 47 22.75 -26.48 3.76
CA SER A 47 23.11 -25.72 4.96
C SER A 47 24.58 -25.30 5.05
N LYS A 48 25.48 -25.91 4.28
CA LYS A 48 26.90 -25.56 4.29
C LYS A 48 27.26 -24.48 3.28
N LEU A 49 26.36 -24.15 2.36
CA LEU A 49 26.60 -23.18 1.32
C LEU A 49 26.24 -21.77 1.80
N ASN A 50 27.11 -20.82 1.45
CA ASN A 50 26.89 -19.39 1.62
C ASN A 50 27.14 -18.72 0.28
N PHE A 51 26.17 -17.95 -0.20
CA PHE A 51 26.24 -17.25 -1.49
C PHE A 51 26.41 -15.75 -1.24
N PRO A 52 27.43 -15.09 -1.80
CA PRO A 52 27.52 -13.65 -1.71
C PRO A 52 26.43 -13.02 -2.57
N VAL A 53 25.58 -12.20 -1.96
CA VAL A 53 24.54 -11.42 -2.63
C VAL A 53 24.86 -9.94 -2.43
N LEU A 54 24.87 -9.21 -3.54
CA LEU A 54 25.18 -7.79 -3.54
C LEU A 54 23.89 -6.96 -3.60
N VAL A 55 23.66 -6.18 -2.56
CA VAL A 55 22.57 -5.20 -2.49
C VAL A 55 23.15 -3.83 -2.82
N LEU A 56 22.56 -3.17 -3.82
CA LEU A 56 22.99 -1.89 -4.34
C LEU A 56 21.94 -0.83 -4.07
N PHE A 57 22.38 0.34 -3.62
CA PHE A 57 21.54 1.53 -3.43
C PHE A 57 21.93 2.61 -4.43
N PHE A 58 20.97 3.04 -5.21
CA PHE A 58 21.11 4.10 -6.21
C PHE A 58 20.28 5.31 -5.80
N ASP A 59 20.78 6.51 -6.07
CA ASP A 59 19.90 7.67 -6.12
C ASP A 59 19.18 7.77 -7.47
N ASP A 60 18.29 8.76 -7.62
CA ASP A 60 17.46 8.92 -8.82
C ASP A 60 18.27 9.18 -10.11
N ASP A 61 19.35 9.97 -10.00
CA ASP A 61 20.17 10.36 -11.16
C ASP A 61 21.03 9.17 -11.64
N GLU A 62 21.59 8.40 -10.70
CA GLU A 62 22.42 7.22 -10.97
C GLU A 62 21.60 6.00 -11.37
N TRP A 63 20.39 5.83 -10.82
CA TRP A 63 19.50 4.73 -11.17
C TRP A 63 19.12 4.75 -12.66
N ILE A 64 18.81 5.94 -13.18
CA ILE A 64 18.51 6.10 -14.61
C ILE A 64 19.73 5.71 -15.46
N GLN A 65 20.95 6.05 -15.03
CA GLN A 65 22.18 5.66 -15.75
C GLN A 65 22.44 4.16 -15.67
N ALA A 66 22.21 3.55 -14.50
CA ALA A 66 22.35 2.11 -14.27
C ALA A 66 21.41 1.31 -15.18
N LEU A 67 20.14 1.74 -15.31
CA LEU A 67 19.16 1.12 -16.21
C LEU A 67 19.60 1.12 -17.68
N HIS A 68 20.18 2.22 -18.16
CA HIS A 68 20.63 2.32 -19.55
C HIS A 68 21.91 1.52 -19.84
N THR A 69 22.69 1.21 -18.82
CA THR A 69 24.00 0.59 -19.01
C THR A 69 23.90 -0.89 -19.39
N GLY A 70 22.90 -1.61 -18.86
CA GLY A 70 22.66 -3.04 -19.16
C GLY A 70 23.73 -4.02 -18.66
N ASP A 71 24.83 -3.53 -18.09
CA ASP A 71 25.96 -4.32 -17.56
C ASP A 71 25.99 -4.20 -16.02
N CYS A 72 25.93 -5.34 -15.34
CA CYS A 72 25.88 -5.41 -13.87
C CYS A 72 27.12 -4.79 -13.22
N LEU A 73 28.32 -4.99 -13.77
CA LEU A 73 29.55 -4.47 -13.16
C LEU A 73 29.65 -2.95 -13.29
N LYS A 74 29.16 -2.40 -14.40
CA LYS A 74 29.08 -0.94 -14.58
C LYS A 74 27.96 -0.35 -13.73
N SER A 75 26.80 -1.00 -13.67
CA SER A 75 25.70 -0.63 -12.75
C SER A 75 26.20 -0.58 -11.31
N LYS A 76 26.93 -1.61 -10.86
CA LYS A 76 27.61 -1.64 -9.56
C LYS A 76 28.48 -0.40 -9.33
N SER A 77 29.29 0.00 -10.31
CA SER A 77 30.15 1.19 -10.17
C SER A 77 29.41 2.53 -10.06
N LEU A 78 28.12 2.56 -10.43
CA LEU A 78 27.27 3.73 -10.30
C LEU A 78 26.51 3.76 -8.95
N ALA A 79 26.50 2.67 -8.19
CA ALA A 79 25.79 2.62 -6.91
C ALA A 79 26.52 3.48 -5.85
N LYS A 80 25.77 4.27 -5.07
CA LYS A 80 26.36 5.04 -3.96
C LYS A 80 26.81 4.15 -2.82
N TYR A 81 26.01 3.12 -2.56
CA TYR A 81 26.24 2.21 -1.44
C TYR A 81 26.09 0.78 -1.90
N GLU A 82 26.98 -0.05 -1.38
CA GLU A 82 27.06 -1.48 -1.63
C GLU A 82 26.99 -2.20 -0.29
N LEU A 83 26.11 -3.19 -0.20
CA LEU A 83 26.02 -4.09 0.94
C LEU A 83 26.22 -5.52 0.46
N ASN A 84 27.27 -6.16 0.98
CA ASN A 84 27.58 -7.55 0.70
C ASN A 84 26.94 -8.40 1.79
N SER A 85 25.82 -9.04 1.48
CA SER A 85 25.18 -10.00 2.39
C SER A 85 25.49 -11.42 1.96
N ASN A 86 25.59 -12.34 2.92
CA ASN A 86 25.83 -13.76 2.65
C ASN A 86 24.54 -14.56 2.83
N LEU A 87 23.93 -14.98 1.74
CA LEU A 87 22.75 -15.82 1.75
C LEU A 87 23.09 -17.24 2.20
N ARG A 88 22.46 -17.71 3.28
CA ARG A 88 22.65 -19.07 3.81
C ARG A 88 21.78 -20.07 3.06
N GLY A 89 22.35 -21.23 2.73
CA GLY A 89 21.67 -22.33 2.04
C GLY A 89 20.71 -23.18 2.89
N ASP A 90 20.56 -22.86 4.18
CA ASP A 90 19.71 -23.60 5.12
C ASP A 90 18.21 -23.26 5.03
N GLY A 91 17.86 -22.18 4.33
CA GLY A 91 16.48 -21.70 4.23
C GLY A 91 16.02 -20.97 5.50
N GLU A 92 16.93 -20.50 6.35
CA GLU A 92 16.60 -19.62 7.47
C GLU A 92 16.83 -18.14 7.09
N TRP A 93 16.18 -17.23 7.82
CA TRP A 93 16.44 -15.80 7.66
C TRP A 93 17.82 -15.44 8.20
N ASN A 94 18.56 -14.66 7.43
CA ASN A 94 19.75 -14.00 7.92
C ASN A 94 19.44 -12.99 9.03
N ASN A 95 20.47 -12.64 9.81
CA ASN A 95 20.39 -11.52 10.73
C ASN A 95 20.15 -10.23 9.93
N TRP A 96 19.50 -9.26 10.57
CA TRP A 96 19.33 -7.93 10.01
C TRP A 96 20.69 -7.27 9.78
N GLU A 97 20.94 -6.87 8.54
CA GLU A 97 22.05 -5.99 8.18
C GLU A 97 21.49 -4.58 8.03
N THR A 98 21.83 -3.70 8.96
CA THR A 98 21.35 -2.32 9.01
C THR A 98 22.43 -1.38 8.48
N TYR A 99 22.03 -0.48 7.59
CA TYR A 99 22.86 0.55 7.01
C TYR A 99 22.23 1.92 7.23
N GLU A 100 23.02 2.86 7.74
CA GLU A 100 22.61 4.24 7.95
C GLU A 100 23.25 5.12 6.88
N ILE A 101 22.40 5.70 6.03
CA ILE A 101 22.79 6.66 5.02
C ILE A 101 22.70 8.06 5.65
N PRO A 102 23.82 8.80 5.75
CA PRO A 102 23.85 10.11 6.38
C PRO A 102 23.00 11.13 5.60
N HIS A 103 22.68 12.24 6.29
CA HIS A 103 21.77 13.30 5.84
C HIS A 103 21.76 13.54 4.32
N VAL A 104 20.56 13.44 3.74
CA VAL A 104 20.35 13.65 2.31
C VAL A 104 20.19 15.15 2.02
N ALA A 105 21.08 15.69 1.17
CA ALA A 105 21.16 17.12 0.88
C ALA A 105 20.05 17.68 -0.05
N LYS A 106 19.20 16.82 -0.61
CA LYS A 106 17.99 17.18 -1.38
C LYS A 106 16.94 16.08 -1.17
N ASN A 107 15.67 16.33 -1.50
CA ASN A 107 14.70 15.24 -1.58
C ASN A 107 15.18 14.24 -2.64
N GLN A 108 15.32 12.96 -2.28
CA GLN A 108 15.81 11.93 -3.19
C GLN A 108 14.99 10.65 -3.06
N VAL A 109 14.81 9.98 -4.19
CA VAL A 109 14.30 8.61 -4.23
C VAL A 109 15.49 7.67 -4.28
N TRP A 110 15.55 6.75 -3.32
CA TRP A 110 16.52 5.67 -3.29
C TRP A 110 15.93 4.43 -3.92
N TYR A 111 16.68 3.81 -4.82
CA TYR A 111 16.33 2.55 -5.46
C TYR A 111 17.22 1.44 -4.91
N VAL A 112 16.58 0.37 -4.45
CA VAL A 112 17.26 -0.80 -3.87
C VAL A 112 17.17 -1.96 -4.84
N VAL A 113 18.33 -2.52 -5.14
CA VAL A 113 18.52 -3.54 -6.15
C VAL A 113 19.34 -4.67 -5.57
N VAL A 114 18.99 -5.92 -5.90
CA VAL A 114 19.80 -7.09 -5.58
C VAL A 114 20.43 -7.63 -6.86
N SER A 115 21.69 -8.03 -6.78
CA SER A 115 22.47 -8.46 -7.93
C SER A 115 23.50 -9.52 -7.56
N ASP A 116 23.84 -10.37 -8.52
CA ASP A 116 25.02 -11.23 -8.51
C ASP A 116 25.89 -10.93 -9.74
N CYS A 117 26.60 -9.79 -9.70
CA CYS A 117 27.41 -9.36 -10.84
C CYS A 117 28.60 -10.28 -11.14
N ALA A 118 29.01 -11.13 -10.19
CA ALA A 118 30.06 -12.11 -10.42
C ALA A 118 29.50 -13.39 -11.11
N GLY A 119 28.18 -13.54 -11.15
CA GLY A 119 27.48 -14.71 -11.66
C GLY A 119 27.82 -16.00 -10.90
N VAL A 120 28.41 -15.89 -9.71
CA VAL A 120 28.92 -17.05 -8.95
C VAL A 120 27.77 -17.95 -8.53
N THR A 121 26.67 -17.35 -8.08
CA THR A 121 25.48 -18.05 -7.60
C THR A 121 24.81 -18.79 -8.75
N HIS A 122 24.61 -18.11 -9.89
CA HIS A 122 23.99 -18.71 -11.07
C HIS A 122 24.85 -19.82 -11.69
N MET A 123 26.16 -19.56 -11.88
CA MET A 123 27.06 -20.52 -12.54
C MET A 123 27.28 -21.77 -11.68
N ALA A 124 27.42 -21.61 -10.36
CA ALA A 124 27.66 -22.75 -9.48
C ALA A 124 26.36 -23.52 -9.15
N TYR A 125 25.20 -22.85 -9.13
CA TYR A 125 23.93 -23.42 -8.68
C TYR A 125 22.77 -22.99 -9.58
N PRO A 126 22.67 -23.52 -10.81
CA PRO A 126 21.61 -23.14 -11.76
C PRO A 126 20.20 -23.54 -11.30
N GLN A 127 20.08 -24.32 -10.22
CA GLN A 127 18.84 -24.87 -9.70
C GLN A 127 18.49 -24.26 -8.33
N LEU A 128 19.09 -23.12 -8.00
CA LEU A 128 18.84 -22.44 -6.73
C LEU A 128 17.37 -21.97 -6.68
N PRO A 129 16.64 -22.20 -5.58
CA PRO A 129 15.26 -21.75 -5.44
C PRO A 129 15.17 -20.23 -5.33
N TYR A 130 13.93 -19.72 -5.26
CA TYR A 130 13.69 -18.29 -5.09
C TYR A 130 14.29 -17.76 -3.78
N ILE A 131 14.74 -16.52 -3.82
CA ILE A 131 15.26 -15.79 -2.67
C ILE A 131 14.18 -14.83 -2.20
N ASP A 132 13.73 -15.01 -0.96
CA ASP A 132 12.90 -14.05 -0.27
C ASP A 132 13.79 -12.94 0.29
N VAL A 133 13.59 -11.73 -0.23
CA VAL A 133 14.23 -10.52 0.28
C VAL A 133 13.28 -9.82 1.21
N GLU A 134 13.72 -9.42 2.40
CA GLU A 134 12.96 -8.54 3.28
C GLU A 134 13.74 -7.25 3.52
N LEU A 135 13.16 -6.15 3.07
CA LEU A 135 13.74 -4.81 3.16
C LEU A 135 12.94 -3.94 4.13
N HIS A 136 13.64 -3.22 4.98
CA HIS A 136 13.11 -2.36 6.03
C HIS A 136 13.72 -0.96 5.86
N MET A 137 12.91 0.06 5.63
CA MET A 137 13.38 1.40 5.27
C MET A 137 12.72 2.43 6.17
N LEU A 138 13.54 3.20 6.88
CA LEU A 138 13.10 4.21 7.84
C LEU A 138 13.62 5.57 7.44
N ASN A 139 12.74 6.57 7.57
CA ASN A 139 13.02 7.98 7.40
C ASN A 139 12.93 8.67 8.76
N SER A 140 14.07 8.99 9.37
CA SER A 140 14.15 9.55 10.73
C SER A 140 13.32 8.75 11.75
N GLY A 141 13.31 7.42 11.63
CA GLY A 141 12.54 6.50 12.47
C GLY A 141 11.08 6.27 12.06
N SER A 142 10.60 6.91 10.98
CA SER A 142 9.26 6.65 10.41
C SER A 142 9.32 5.69 9.23
N GLU A 143 8.34 4.80 9.14
CA GLU A 143 8.15 3.85 8.02
C GLU A 143 7.61 4.54 6.74
N PHE A 144 7.18 5.79 6.83
CA PHE A 144 6.61 6.51 5.69
C PHE A 144 7.70 6.99 4.73
N SER A 145 7.50 6.65 3.45
CA SER A 145 8.21 7.29 2.35
C SER A 145 7.80 8.76 2.26
N HIS A 146 8.69 9.65 1.82
CA HIS A 146 8.38 11.07 1.62
C HIS A 146 7.16 11.29 0.69
N GLU A 147 6.95 10.41 -0.29
CA GLU A 147 5.78 10.43 -1.18
C GLU A 147 4.44 10.26 -0.44
N GLU A 148 4.47 9.59 0.72
CA GLU A 148 3.30 9.29 1.53
C GLU A 148 3.05 10.38 2.60
N TYR A 149 3.98 11.35 2.76
CA TYR A 149 3.79 12.45 3.69
C TYR A 149 2.61 13.33 3.26
N GLY A 150 1.76 13.67 4.23
CA GLY A 150 0.57 14.48 4.01
C GLY A 150 -0.67 13.68 3.59
N VAL A 151 -0.53 12.42 3.17
CA VAL A 151 -1.69 11.55 2.85
C VAL A 151 -2.58 11.38 4.08
N MET A 152 -1.98 11.13 5.25
CA MET A 152 -2.73 11.06 6.52
C MET A 152 -3.48 12.37 6.84
N THR A 153 -2.82 13.52 6.64
CA THR A 153 -3.44 14.84 6.85
C THR A 153 -4.62 15.06 5.91
N LEU A 154 -4.49 14.65 4.65
CA LEU A 154 -5.56 14.70 3.65
C LEU A 154 -6.76 13.85 4.09
N TYR A 155 -6.54 12.62 4.55
CA TYR A 155 -7.61 11.78 5.08
C TYR A 155 -8.30 12.39 6.31
N ILE A 156 -7.55 13.04 7.20
CA ILE A 156 -8.14 13.74 8.37
C ILE A 156 -9.02 14.92 7.91
N ILE A 157 -8.56 15.72 6.94
CA ILE A 157 -9.35 16.82 6.39
C ILE A 157 -10.63 16.29 5.73
N LEU A 158 -10.51 15.25 4.90
CA LEU A 158 -11.66 14.59 4.27
C LEU A 158 -12.63 14.06 5.32
N PHE A 159 -12.13 13.38 6.35
CA PHE A 159 -12.96 12.90 7.47
C PHE A 159 -13.81 14.03 8.06
N LEU A 160 -13.20 15.18 8.39
CA LEU A 160 -13.93 16.33 8.94
C LEU A 160 -14.99 16.88 7.97
N VAL A 161 -14.66 16.97 6.68
CA VAL A 161 -15.58 17.42 5.64
C VAL A 161 -16.78 16.46 5.52
N TYR A 162 -16.53 15.15 5.43
CA TYR A 162 -17.59 14.14 5.34
C TYR A 162 -18.45 14.08 6.60
N VAL A 163 -17.87 14.22 7.79
CA VAL A 163 -18.63 14.31 9.05
C VAL A 163 -19.54 15.54 9.04
N TYR A 164 -19.05 16.70 8.58
CA TYR A 164 -19.86 17.91 8.47
C TYR A 164 -21.04 17.74 7.49
N PHE A 165 -20.79 17.20 6.30
CA PHE A 165 -21.84 16.93 5.31
C PHE A 165 -22.85 15.89 5.81
N LEU A 166 -22.39 14.82 6.43
CA LEU A 166 -23.26 13.79 6.98
C LEU A 166 -24.13 14.36 8.11
N ALA A 167 -23.56 15.13 9.04
CA ALA A 167 -24.31 15.72 10.16
C ALA A 167 -25.36 16.71 9.66
N THR A 168 -25.00 17.62 8.75
CA THR A 168 -25.91 18.63 8.23
C THR A 168 -27.02 18.02 7.37
N THR A 169 -26.71 17.03 6.53
CA THR A 169 -27.69 16.35 5.68
C THR A 169 -28.63 15.47 6.51
N SER A 170 -28.08 14.71 7.47
CA SER A 170 -28.89 13.89 8.39
C SER A 170 -29.82 14.76 9.23
N TYR A 171 -29.35 15.91 9.73
CA TYR A 171 -30.20 16.85 10.47
C TYR A 171 -31.38 17.35 9.62
N LYS A 172 -31.11 17.75 8.37
CA LYS A 172 -32.17 18.19 7.44
C LYS A 172 -33.20 17.09 7.19
N ILE A 173 -32.74 15.85 6.95
CA ILE A 173 -33.62 14.69 6.74
C ILE A 173 -34.49 14.44 7.97
N ILE A 174 -33.91 14.46 9.17
CA ILE A 174 -34.66 14.25 10.42
C ILE A 174 -35.70 15.35 10.61
N VAL A 175 -35.35 16.62 10.35
CA VAL A 175 -36.29 17.74 10.47
C VAL A 175 -37.43 17.63 9.45
N SER A 176 -37.15 17.29 8.20
CA SER A 176 -38.17 17.05 7.17
C SER A 176 -39.07 15.86 7.51
N ALA A 177 -38.49 14.76 8.00
CA ALA A 177 -39.25 13.60 8.48
C ALA A 177 -40.23 13.98 9.60
N LEU A 178 -39.78 14.80 10.56
CA LEU A 178 -40.62 15.27 11.66
C LEU A 178 -41.75 16.20 11.21
N ARG A 179 -41.57 16.93 10.11
CA ARG A 179 -42.60 17.78 9.50
C ARG A 179 -43.61 17.02 8.66
N ARG A 180 -43.42 15.70 8.49
CA ARG A 180 -44.18 14.84 7.56
C ARG A 180 -44.04 15.29 6.11
N ASP A 181 -42.90 15.88 5.78
CA ASP A 181 -42.52 16.10 4.39
C ASP A 181 -42.06 14.75 3.80
N GLU A 182 -42.43 14.49 2.55
CA GLU A 182 -41.95 13.34 1.80
C GLU A 182 -40.43 13.47 1.58
N ILE A 183 -39.68 12.39 1.87
CA ILE A 183 -38.23 12.36 1.68
C ILE A 183 -37.95 11.64 0.37
N GLU A 184 -37.28 12.33 -0.55
CA GLU A 184 -36.82 11.76 -1.81
C GLU A 184 -35.85 10.60 -1.56
N ASN A 185 -36.16 9.41 -2.11
CA ASN A 185 -35.31 8.21 -2.03
C ASN A 185 -33.88 8.44 -2.54
N ALA A 186 -33.71 9.32 -3.53
CA ALA A 186 -32.39 9.71 -4.04
C ALA A 186 -31.51 10.35 -2.95
N ILE A 187 -32.10 11.19 -2.08
CA ILE A 187 -31.39 11.82 -0.96
C ILE A 187 -30.95 10.76 0.06
N VAL A 188 -31.81 9.79 0.35
CA VAL A 188 -31.48 8.66 1.26
C VAL A 188 -30.31 7.85 0.70
N GLY A 189 -30.32 7.55 -0.60
CA GLY A 189 -29.21 6.87 -1.28
C GLY A 189 -27.90 7.67 -1.22
N CYS A 190 -27.96 8.99 -1.41
CA CYS A 190 -26.79 9.86 -1.27
C CYS A 190 -26.22 9.85 0.15
N VAL A 191 -27.07 9.89 1.19
CA VAL A 191 -26.61 9.80 2.59
C VAL A 191 -25.99 8.44 2.88
N PHE A 192 -26.55 7.37 2.35
CA PHE A 192 -25.96 6.03 2.46
C PHE A 192 -24.56 5.97 1.80
N ALA A 193 -24.40 6.54 0.61
CA ALA A 193 -23.09 6.62 -0.04
C ALA A 193 -22.08 7.45 0.79
N ILE A 194 -22.48 8.63 1.29
CA ILE A 194 -21.65 9.46 2.19
C ILE A 194 -21.24 8.68 3.44
N TYR A 195 -22.14 7.89 4.01
CA TYR A 195 -21.85 7.04 5.17
C TYR A 195 -20.82 5.95 4.84
N MET A 196 -20.95 5.26 3.71
CA MET A 196 -19.97 4.26 3.25
C MET A 196 -18.59 4.89 3.00
N GLU A 197 -18.55 6.08 2.39
CA GLU A 197 -17.32 6.82 2.17
C GLU A 197 -16.65 7.24 3.50
N LEU A 198 -17.44 7.66 4.48
CA LEU A 198 -16.93 7.97 5.81
C LEU A 198 -16.31 6.74 6.49
N LEU A 199 -16.95 5.57 6.37
CA LEU A 199 -16.39 4.31 6.88
C LEU A 199 -15.09 3.92 6.16
N HIS A 200 -15.01 4.12 4.84
CA HIS A 200 -13.78 3.95 4.06
C HIS A 200 -12.65 4.82 4.63
N ILE A 201 -12.90 6.13 4.81
CA ILE A 201 -11.91 7.07 5.33
C ILE A 201 -11.44 6.67 6.74
N VAL A 202 -12.35 6.27 7.62
CA VAL A 202 -11.99 5.80 8.98
C VAL A 202 -11.11 4.55 8.91
N ALA A 203 -11.47 3.57 8.08
CA ALA A 203 -10.66 2.36 7.90
C ALA A 203 -9.26 2.68 7.37
N GLN A 204 -9.15 3.60 6.40
CA GLN A 204 -7.86 4.07 5.86
C GLN A 204 -7.02 4.82 6.91
N ILE A 205 -7.63 5.70 7.72
CA ILE A 205 -6.90 6.38 8.82
C ILE A 205 -6.33 5.36 9.81
N ILE A 206 -7.12 4.35 10.20
CA ILE A 206 -6.64 3.29 11.12
C ILE A 206 -5.53 2.48 10.46
N HIS A 207 -5.69 2.11 9.18
CA HIS A 207 -4.65 1.42 8.41
C HIS A 207 -3.35 2.22 8.38
N MET A 208 -3.41 3.53 8.10
CA MET A 208 -2.25 4.42 8.05
C MET A 208 -1.58 4.60 9.43
N ILE A 209 -2.36 4.67 10.52
CA ILE A 209 -1.79 4.70 11.88
C ILE A 209 -1.01 3.41 12.16
N LEU A 210 -1.58 2.25 11.82
CA LEU A 210 -0.90 0.97 11.98
C LEU A 210 0.34 0.90 11.08
N TYR A 211 0.22 1.34 9.82
CA TYR A 211 1.31 1.41 8.86
C TYR A 211 2.46 2.28 9.36
N SER A 212 2.17 3.41 10.02
CA SER A 212 3.21 4.28 10.58
C SER A 212 4.11 3.59 11.61
N GLN A 213 3.56 2.60 12.33
CA GLN A 213 4.24 1.86 13.38
C GLN A 213 4.87 0.57 12.85
N ASN A 214 4.25 -0.01 11.81
CA ASN A 214 4.50 -1.37 11.41
C ASN A 214 4.87 -1.56 9.92
N GLY A 215 4.93 -0.49 9.14
CA GLY A 215 5.20 -0.41 7.69
C GLY A 215 4.38 -1.31 6.74
N LYS A 216 3.42 -2.11 7.22
CA LYS A 216 2.52 -2.94 6.39
C LYS A 216 1.06 -2.53 6.49
N GLY A 217 0.70 -1.84 7.57
CA GLY A 217 -0.67 -1.63 8.00
C GLY A 217 -1.37 -2.94 8.37
N PHE A 218 -2.68 -2.96 8.19
CA PHE A 218 -3.49 -4.17 8.32
C PHE A 218 -4.24 -4.41 7.02
N PHE A 219 -3.89 -5.51 6.34
CA PHE A 219 -4.40 -5.85 5.01
C PHE A 219 -5.93 -5.90 4.94
N LEU A 220 -6.59 -6.46 5.97
CA LEU A 220 -8.05 -6.54 6.00
C LEU A 220 -8.71 -5.16 6.05
N LEU A 221 -8.13 -4.18 6.75
CA LEU A 221 -8.68 -2.81 6.77
C LEU A 221 -8.56 -2.14 5.40
N ASP A 222 -7.44 -2.36 4.71
CA ASP A 222 -7.25 -1.82 3.37
C ASP A 222 -8.26 -2.42 2.37
N LEU A 223 -8.43 -3.74 2.40
CA LEU A 223 -9.42 -4.45 1.59
C LEU A 223 -10.85 -3.96 1.89
N ILE A 224 -11.25 -3.91 3.17
CA ILE A 224 -12.58 -3.44 3.58
C ILE A 224 -12.79 -2.00 3.12
N SER A 225 -11.80 -1.12 3.30
CA SER A 225 -11.91 0.26 2.89
C SER A 225 -12.13 0.37 1.37
N THR A 226 -11.42 -0.43 0.57
CA THR A 226 -11.54 -0.44 -0.89
C THR A 226 -12.94 -0.89 -1.30
N VAL A 227 -13.48 -1.93 -0.68
CA VAL A 227 -14.85 -2.41 -0.92
C VAL A 227 -15.89 -1.35 -0.55
N LEU A 228 -15.73 -0.65 0.58
CA LEU A 228 -16.63 0.44 1.00
C LEU A 228 -16.63 1.60 -0.01
N GLN A 229 -15.44 1.98 -0.50
CA GLN A 229 -15.29 3.02 -1.51
C GLN A 229 -15.94 2.62 -2.84
N MET A 230 -15.73 1.39 -3.31
CA MET A 230 -16.38 0.88 -4.52
C MET A 230 -17.90 0.89 -4.38
N ASN A 231 -18.44 0.46 -3.24
CA ASN A 231 -19.88 0.48 -2.97
C ASN A 231 -20.46 1.91 -2.95
N SER A 232 -19.74 2.86 -2.35
CA SER A 232 -20.09 4.29 -2.38
C SER A 232 -20.18 4.81 -3.82
N GLN A 233 -19.18 4.53 -4.65
CA GLN A 233 -19.15 4.94 -6.06
C GLN A 233 -20.27 4.30 -6.89
N ILE A 234 -20.49 2.99 -6.74
CA ILE A 234 -21.57 2.27 -7.42
C ILE A 234 -22.93 2.85 -7.03
N THR A 235 -23.14 3.16 -5.76
CA THR A 235 -24.38 3.78 -5.27
C THR A 235 -24.63 5.13 -5.94
N ILE A 236 -23.63 6.01 -5.97
CA ILE A 236 -23.76 7.34 -6.60
C ILE A 236 -24.03 7.22 -8.10
N VAL A 237 -23.30 6.37 -8.81
CA VAL A 237 -23.52 6.14 -10.25
C VAL A 237 -24.92 5.58 -10.49
N GLY A 238 -25.38 4.64 -9.66
CA GLY A 238 -26.74 4.09 -9.71
C GLY A 238 -27.81 5.17 -9.55
N ILE A 239 -27.65 6.06 -8.57
CA ILE A 239 -28.57 7.20 -8.34
C ILE A 239 -28.59 8.12 -9.56
N LEU A 240 -27.43 8.47 -10.12
CA LEU A 240 -27.34 9.34 -11.31
C LEU A 240 -28.03 8.72 -12.53
N ILE A 241 -27.87 7.41 -12.73
CA ILE A 241 -28.54 6.68 -13.82
C ILE A 241 -30.06 6.71 -13.63
N LEU A 242 -30.54 6.47 -12.41
CA LEU A 242 -31.98 6.48 -12.13
C LEU A 242 -32.57 7.87 -12.33
N ILE A 243 -31.88 8.93 -11.92
CA ILE A 243 -32.25 10.33 -12.21
C ILE A 243 -32.33 10.55 -13.73
N ALA A 244 -31.35 10.07 -14.49
CA ALA A 244 -31.32 10.22 -15.94
C ALA A 244 -32.47 9.50 -16.67
N PHE A 245 -32.94 8.37 -16.15
CA PHE A 245 -34.10 7.65 -16.68
C PHE A 245 -35.45 8.30 -16.31
N GLY A 246 -35.43 9.45 -15.65
CA GLY A 246 -36.65 10.09 -15.17
C GLY A 246 -37.32 9.22 -14.13
N TRP A 247 -36.55 8.55 -13.26
CA TRP A 247 -37.11 7.95 -12.06
C TRP A 247 -37.67 9.08 -11.18
N GLU A 248 -38.92 9.45 -11.47
CA GLU A 248 -39.77 10.20 -10.56
C GLU A 248 -40.03 9.27 -9.38
N ILE A 249 -39.68 9.77 -8.20
CA ILE A 249 -39.70 9.00 -6.96
C ILE A 249 -41.18 8.81 -6.60
N ILE A 250 -41.76 7.68 -6.99
CA ILE A 250 -43.11 7.31 -6.58
C ILE A 250 -43.06 7.07 -5.07
N ASP A 251 -43.94 7.75 -4.34
CA ASP A 251 -44.02 7.73 -2.88
C ASP A 251 -44.04 6.31 -2.33
N VAL A 252 -42.97 5.94 -1.62
CA VAL A 252 -42.93 4.72 -0.84
C VAL A 252 -43.44 5.07 0.54
N ASP A 253 -44.65 4.62 0.87
CA ASP A 253 -45.25 4.85 2.19
C ASP A 253 -44.48 4.06 3.27
N PHE A 254 -43.50 4.72 3.89
CA PHE A 254 -42.60 4.14 4.90
C PHE A 254 -43.32 3.58 6.13
N THR A 255 -44.61 3.87 6.33
CA THR A 255 -45.37 3.35 7.46
C THR A 255 -45.79 1.89 7.31
N LYS A 256 -45.76 1.32 6.09
CA LYS A 256 -46.18 -0.07 5.84
C LYS A 256 -45.05 -1.06 5.60
N ASP A 257 -43.90 -0.63 5.11
CA ASP A 257 -42.89 -1.53 4.53
C ASP A 257 -41.46 -1.36 5.09
N ASN A 258 -41.32 -1.43 6.42
CA ASN A 258 -40.02 -1.44 7.12
C ASN A 258 -39.06 -2.60 6.72
N LYS A 259 -39.49 -3.53 5.87
CA LYS A 259 -38.70 -4.72 5.47
C LYS A 259 -37.81 -4.46 4.25
N PHE A 260 -38.10 -3.46 3.42
CA PHE A 260 -37.38 -3.26 2.15
C PHE A 260 -36.05 -2.51 2.30
N MET A 261 -35.87 -1.70 3.35
CA MET A 261 -34.61 -0.97 3.59
C MET A 261 -33.44 -1.92 3.94
N PHE A 262 -33.71 -3.05 4.60
CA PHE A 262 -32.72 -4.10 4.85
C PHE A 262 -32.46 -4.98 3.62
N LEU A 263 -33.47 -5.16 2.74
CA LEU A 263 -33.33 -6.01 1.56
C LEU A 263 -32.54 -5.33 0.44
N GLY A 264 -32.70 -4.02 0.24
CA GLY A 264 -31.93 -3.24 -0.74
C GLY A 264 -30.43 -3.22 -0.42
N GLY A 265 -30.08 -3.08 0.86
CA GLY A 265 -28.69 -3.20 1.32
C GLY A 265 -28.13 -4.62 1.18
N ALA A 266 -28.95 -5.66 1.39
CA ALA A 266 -28.52 -7.05 1.26
C ALA A 266 -28.32 -7.49 -0.20
N ILE A 267 -29.15 -7.03 -1.14
CA ILE A 267 -29.05 -7.44 -2.55
C ILE A 267 -27.81 -6.85 -3.23
N ILE A 268 -27.41 -5.62 -2.86
CA ILE A 268 -26.16 -5.03 -3.40
C ILE A 268 -24.93 -5.78 -2.85
N VAL A 269 -24.95 -6.20 -1.58
CA VAL A 269 -23.86 -7.00 -0.97
C VAL A 269 -23.76 -8.40 -1.57
N PHE A 270 -24.87 -9.01 -2.00
CA PHE A 270 -24.86 -10.35 -2.58
C PHE A 270 -24.55 -10.39 -4.09
N HIS A 271 -24.66 -9.28 -4.81
CA HIS A 271 -24.37 -9.27 -6.26
C HIS A 271 -22.91 -8.95 -6.62
N THR A 272 -22.09 -8.59 -5.62
CA THR A 272 -20.66 -8.25 -5.77
C THR A 272 -19.70 -9.28 -5.14
N CYS A 273 -20.18 -10.47 -4.78
CA CYS A 273 -19.36 -11.64 -4.46
C CYS A 273 -19.56 -12.72 -5.54
#